data_AF-A0A9X7Z6S6-F1
#
_entry.id   AF-A0A9X7Z6S6-F1
#
_cell.length_a   1.000
_cell.length_b   1.000
_cell.length_c   1.000
_cell.angle_alpha   90.00
_cell.angle_beta   90.00
_cell.angle_gamma   90.00
#
_symmetry.space_group_name_H-M   'P 1'
#
loop_
_entity.id
_entity.type
_entity.pdbx_description
1 polymer ?
#
loop_
_entity_poly.entity_id
_entity_poly.type
_entity_poly.pdbx_seq_one_letter_code
_entity_poly.pdbx_strand_id
1 'polypeptide(L)'
;MTLAGVQVTSLSSRKGKFSFTSSFSVLKRRDASMVGSGLLFKIGWFPVLAGFLSLTLYSFSVSAPVNTLCAQKTLQGTLSAQGVQYVFIMLAGMLLGMVAGPWLEQKTYTIWRLLMEGRQIKDFRYSQVRICATILTLSSVVNLLFLLWWFNQFVETHAHLKTDVMFLVYSMGFITGGAWFMLLHRQTWWGLMLSSAMSMMVVSSVLSGHSWVYINQ
;
A
#
# COMPACT_ATOMS: atom_id res chain seq x y z
N MET A 1 5.50 44.40 -65.46
CA MET A 1 5.63 44.04 -64.02
C MET A 1 5.56 45.33 -63.24
N THR A 2 4.40 45.57 -62.65
CA THR A 2 3.93 46.88 -62.20
C THR A 2 4.23 47.05 -60.71
N LEU A 3 4.94 48.13 -60.40
CA LEU A 3 5.18 48.66 -59.06
C LEU A 3 3.86 49.00 -58.37
N ALA A 4 3.63 48.45 -57.18
CA ALA A 4 2.61 48.92 -56.24
C ALA A 4 3.32 49.31 -54.94
N GLY A 5 3.25 50.61 -54.64
CA GLY A 5 3.88 51.23 -53.49
C GLY A 5 3.27 50.77 -52.17
N VAL A 6 4.14 50.65 -51.17
CA VAL A 6 3.74 50.48 -49.77
C VAL A 6 4.13 51.75 -49.04
N GLN A 7 3.10 52.45 -48.55
CA GLN A 7 3.22 53.67 -47.76
C GLN A 7 3.85 53.39 -46.40
N VAL A 8 4.83 54.22 -46.05
CA VAL A 8 5.31 54.43 -44.69
C VAL A 8 4.29 55.28 -43.96
N THR A 9 3.68 54.75 -42.89
CA THR A 9 2.91 55.56 -41.93
C THR A 9 3.33 55.25 -40.49
N SER A 10 4.09 56.21 -39.95
CA SER A 10 4.14 56.71 -38.58
C SER A 10 3.97 55.73 -37.40
N LEU A 11 5.07 55.60 -36.65
CA LEU A 11 5.08 55.28 -35.23
C LEU A 11 4.16 56.22 -34.43
N SER A 12 3.19 55.63 -33.73
CA SER A 12 2.48 56.28 -32.62
C SER A 12 2.78 55.53 -31.33
N SER A 13 3.64 56.14 -30.52
CA SER A 13 3.93 55.75 -29.14
C SER A 13 2.71 56.02 -28.26
N ARG A 14 1.97 54.98 -27.89
CA ARG A 14 0.98 55.04 -26.81
C ARG A 14 1.39 54.15 -25.66
N LYS A 15 1.89 54.81 -24.62
CA LYS A 15 2.04 54.33 -23.25
C LYS A 15 0.72 53.75 -22.73
N GLY A 16 0.82 52.59 -22.08
CA GLY A 16 0.10 52.33 -20.83
C GLY A 16 -1.22 51.58 -20.92
N LYS A 17 -1.24 50.45 -20.20
CA LYS A 17 -2.38 49.58 -19.85
C LYS A 17 -2.88 48.63 -20.94
N PHE A 18 -2.07 47.59 -21.17
CA PHE A 18 -2.60 46.29 -21.56
C PHE A 18 -3.39 45.69 -20.38
N SER A 19 -4.71 45.83 -20.42
CA SER A 19 -5.62 44.96 -19.68
C SER A 19 -5.72 43.65 -20.45
N PHE A 20 -4.97 42.64 -20.00
CA PHE A 20 -5.02 41.29 -20.54
C PHE A 20 -6.28 40.59 -19.99
N THR A 21 -7.46 40.92 -20.53
CA THR A 21 -8.65 40.08 -20.38
C THR A 21 -8.55 38.92 -21.37
N SER A 22 -7.61 38.01 -21.10
CA SER A 22 -7.58 36.71 -21.75
C SER A 22 -8.61 35.82 -21.09
N SER A 23 -9.78 35.74 -21.74
CA SER A 23 -10.56 34.52 -21.95
C SER A 23 -10.40 33.44 -20.87
N PHE A 24 -11.18 33.57 -19.80
CA PHE A 24 -11.51 32.49 -18.87
C PHE A 24 -12.49 31.52 -19.57
N SER A 25 -12.05 30.85 -20.62
CA SER A 25 -12.75 29.73 -21.28
C SER A 25 -11.99 28.41 -21.09
N VAL A 26 -11.15 28.31 -20.05
CA VAL A 26 -10.40 27.10 -19.66
C VAL A 26 -10.92 26.51 -18.34
N LEU A 27 -12.24 26.62 -18.10
CA LEU A 27 -12.90 26.03 -16.93
C LEU A 27 -13.99 25.01 -17.29
N LYS A 28 -13.94 24.48 -18.52
CA LYS A 28 -14.88 23.44 -18.98
C LYS A 28 -14.14 22.24 -19.57
N ARG A 29 -13.14 21.73 -18.83
CA ARG A 29 -12.42 20.49 -19.21
C ARG A 29 -11.82 19.73 -18.03
N ARG A 30 -12.40 19.85 -16.82
CA ARG A 30 -11.95 19.10 -15.63
C ARG A 30 -13.02 18.25 -14.93
N ASP A 31 -14.18 18.05 -15.54
CA ASP A 31 -15.22 17.19 -14.94
C ASP A 31 -15.32 15.80 -15.57
N ALA A 32 -14.54 15.51 -16.63
CA ALA A 32 -14.61 14.23 -17.34
C ALA A 32 -13.69 13.13 -16.77
N SER A 33 -12.79 13.42 -15.83
CA SER A 33 -11.88 12.41 -15.25
C SER A 33 -12.25 11.95 -13.84
N MET A 34 -13.33 12.47 -13.24
CA MET A 34 -13.85 12.00 -11.94
C MET A 34 -15.08 11.07 -12.07
N VAL A 35 -15.59 10.84 -13.27
CA VAL A 35 -16.77 9.98 -13.50
C VAL A 35 -16.39 8.49 -13.60
N GLY A 36 -15.12 8.16 -13.83
CA GLY A 36 -14.65 6.77 -13.92
C GLY A 36 -14.46 6.06 -12.57
N SER A 37 -14.36 6.80 -11.47
CA SER A 37 -14.12 6.24 -10.12
C SER A 37 -15.42 5.82 -9.41
N GLY A 38 -16.58 6.23 -9.93
CA GLY A 38 -17.89 5.95 -9.33
C GLY A 38 -18.45 4.55 -9.64
N LEU A 39 -17.96 3.88 -10.69
CA LEU A 39 -18.52 2.59 -11.10
C LEU A 39 -17.99 1.40 -10.28
N LEU A 40 -16.79 1.50 -9.72
CA LEU A 40 -16.25 0.51 -8.77
C LEU A 40 -16.70 0.75 -7.32
N PHE A 41 -17.19 1.96 -6.99
CA PHE A 41 -17.73 2.29 -5.68
C PHE A 41 -19.25 2.01 -5.55
N LYS A 42 -19.93 1.71 -6.66
CA LYS A 42 -21.37 1.39 -6.65
C LYS A 42 -21.69 0.02 -6.03
N ILE A 43 -20.67 -0.81 -5.79
CA ILE A 43 -20.76 -2.00 -4.93
C ILE A 43 -20.18 -1.61 -3.57
N GLY A 44 -20.90 -0.78 -2.83
CA GLY A 44 -20.51 -0.34 -1.48
C GLY A 44 -20.31 -1.49 -0.48
N TRP A 45 -20.75 -2.69 -0.83
CA TRP A 45 -20.59 -3.91 -0.04
C TRP A 45 -19.20 -4.53 -0.13
N PHE A 46 -18.45 -4.33 -1.21
CA PHE A 46 -17.13 -4.96 -1.39
C PHE A 46 -16.11 -4.55 -0.32
N PRO A 47 -15.92 -3.26 0.01
CA PRO A 47 -15.00 -2.87 1.08
C PRO A 47 -15.47 -3.38 2.46
N VAL A 48 -16.78 -3.39 2.69
CA VAL A 48 -17.36 -3.90 3.94
C VAL A 48 -17.11 -5.40 4.09
N LEU A 49 -17.38 -6.18 3.04
CA LEU A 49 -17.11 -7.63 3.00
C LEU A 49 -15.63 -7.95 3.17
N ALA A 50 -14.74 -7.21 2.51
CA ALA A 50 -13.31 -7.40 2.64
C ALA A 50 -12.79 -7.02 4.05
N GLY A 51 -13.37 -5.98 4.67
CA GLY A 51 -13.10 -5.64 6.07
C GLY A 51 -13.53 -6.75 7.02
N PHE A 52 -14.76 -7.27 6.88
CA PHE A 52 -15.24 -8.42 7.63
C PHE A 52 -14.39 -9.66 7.40
N LEU A 53 -14.00 -9.95 6.15
CA LEU A 53 -13.11 -11.05 5.80
C LEU A 53 -11.75 -10.91 6.50
N SER A 54 -11.19 -9.69 6.58
CA SER A 54 -9.93 -9.47 7.29
C SER A 54 -10.06 -9.73 8.79
N LEU A 55 -11.19 -9.34 9.40
CA LEU A 55 -11.46 -9.54 10.82
C LEU A 55 -11.74 -11.01 11.14
N THR A 56 -12.45 -11.73 10.26
CA THR A 56 -12.67 -13.17 10.43
C THR A 56 -11.38 -13.95 10.24
N LEU A 57 -10.54 -13.60 9.26
CA LEU A 57 -9.20 -14.17 9.09
C LEU A 57 -8.31 -13.92 10.32
N TYR A 58 -8.32 -12.69 10.86
CA TYR A 58 -7.59 -12.36 12.08
C TYR A 58 -8.10 -13.17 13.28
N SER A 59 -9.41 -13.17 13.51
CA SER A 59 -10.04 -13.90 14.62
C SER A 59 -9.80 -15.41 14.53
N PHE A 60 -9.85 -15.97 13.32
CA PHE A 60 -9.56 -17.36 13.06
C PHE A 60 -8.08 -17.69 13.33
N SER A 61 -7.17 -16.80 12.91
CA SER A 61 -5.74 -16.96 13.14
C SER A 61 -5.36 -16.89 14.63
N VAL A 62 -6.05 -16.07 15.41
CA VAL A 62 -5.80 -15.92 16.87
C VAL A 62 -6.50 -17.03 17.68
N SER A 63 -7.42 -17.77 17.09
CA SER A 63 -8.23 -18.76 17.80
C SER A 63 -7.38 -19.87 18.44
N ALA A 64 -7.76 -20.25 19.68
CA ALA A 64 -7.12 -21.29 20.47
C ALA A 64 -6.84 -22.62 19.72
N PRO A 65 -7.73 -23.17 18.87
CA PRO A 65 -7.47 -24.43 18.17
C PRO A 65 -6.33 -24.34 17.14
N VAL A 66 -6.10 -23.18 16.52
CA VAL A 66 -4.97 -23.01 15.58
C VAL A 66 -3.66 -22.97 16.35
N ASN A 67 -3.65 -22.34 17.53
CA ASN A 67 -2.47 -22.28 18.39
C ASN A 67 -2.08 -23.66 18.94
N THR A 68 -3.05 -24.53 19.28
CA THR A 68 -2.74 -25.89 19.77
C THR A 68 -2.22 -26.80 18.66
N LEU A 69 -2.77 -26.71 17.44
CA LEU A 69 -2.26 -27.43 16.27
C LEU A 69 -0.84 -26.98 15.89
N CYS A 70 -0.55 -25.68 16.02
CA CYS A 70 0.79 -25.15 15.81
C CYS A 70 1.77 -25.68 16.86
N ALA A 71 1.39 -25.66 18.14
CA ALA A 71 2.23 -26.16 19.24
C ALA A 71 2.58 -27.64 19.09
N GLN A 72 1.63 -28.47 18.64
CA GLN A 72 1.87 -29.90 18.39
C GLN A 72 2.85 -30.14 17.23
N LYS A 73 2.81 -29.32 16.18
CA LYS A 73 3.73 -29.46 15.03
C LYS A 73 5.13 -28.91 15.31
N THR A 74 5.26 -27.87 16.12
CA THR A 74 6.57 -27.35 16.56
C THR A 74 7.37 -28.41 17.32
N LEU A 75 6.71 -29.24 18.13
CA LEU A 75 7.35 -30.37 18.83
C LEU A 75 7.91 -31.45 17.88
N GLN A 76 7.40 -31.53 16.65
CA GLN A 76 7.84 -32.50 15.65
C GLN A 76 8.99 -31.99 14.78
N GLY A 77 9.55 -30.80 15.04
CA GLY A 77 10.64 -30.21 14.26
C GLY A 77 10.26 -29.83 12.82
N THR A 78 8.99 -29.97 12.47
CA THR A 78 8.43 -29.43 11.23
C THR A 78 8.23 -27.94 11.40
N LEU A 79 8.62 -27.16 10.39
CA LEU A 79 8.62 -25.69 10.31
C LEU A 79 7.76 -24.98 11.35
N SER A 80 8.31 -23.93 11.98
CA SER A 80 7.60 -23.07 12.93
C SER A 80 6.23 -22.70 12.37
N ALA A 81 5.17 -23.37 12.82
CA ALA A 81 3.81 -23.16 12.34
C ALA A 81 3.36 -21.70 12.59
N GLN A 82 4.05 -21.01 13.50
CA GLN A 82 4.01 -19.57 13.74
C GLN A 82 4.32 -18.71 12.52
N GLY A 83 5.30 -19.09 11.68
CA GLY A 83 5.64 -18.33 10.48
C GLY A 83 4.48 -18.28 9.49
N VAL A 84 3.78 -19.40 9.32
CA VAL A 84 2.57 -19.48 8.51
C VAL A 84 1.45 -18.63 9.11
N GLN A 85 1.28 -18.67 10.43
CA GLN A 85 0.31 -17.84 11.15
C GLN A 85 0.58 -16.34 10.93
N TYR A 86 1.84 -15.89 11.01
CA TYR A 86 2.22 -14.50 10.73
C TYR A 86 1.94 -14.08 9.30
N VAL A 87 2.19 -14.95 8.32
CA VAL A 87 1.86 -14.68 6.91
C VAL A 87 0.35 -14.45 6.74
N PHE A 88 -0.49 -15.28 7.36
CA PHE A 88 -1.95 -15.08 7.30
C PHE A 88 -2.40 -13.78 7.98
N ILE A 89 -1.83 -13.44 9.14
CA ILE A 89 -2.14 -12.19 9.86
C ILE A 89 -1.72 -10.97 9.02
N MET A 90 -0.52 -11.02 8.43
CA MET A 90 -0.01 -9.97 7.56
C MET A 90 -0.91 -9.77 6.33
N LEU A 91 -1.34 -10.86 5.70
CA LEU A 91 -2.20 -10.83 4.51
C LEU A 91 -3.61 -10.29 4.85
N ALA A 92 -4.14 -10.64 6.02
CA ALA A 92 -5.38 -10.07 6.55
C ALA A 92 -5.25 -8.56 6.79
N GLY A 93 -4.16 -8.12 7.43
CA GLY A 93 -3.86 -6.69 7.59
C GLY A 93 -3.76 -5.98 6.24
N MET A 94 -3.08 -6.58 5.26
CA MET A 94 -2.89 -6.01 3.93
C MET A 94 -4.21 -5.83 3.17
N LEU A 95 -5.12 -6.79 3.27
CA LEU A 95 -6.49 -6.66 2.75
C LEU A 95 -7.21 -5.47 3.39
N LEU A 96 -7.15 -5.33 4.72
CA LEU A 96 -7.74 -4.18 5.41
C LEU A 96 -7.12 -2.86 4.94
N GLY A 97 -5.80 -2.81 4.78
CA GLY A 97 -5.07 -1.64 4.29
C GLY A 97 -5.48 -1.20 2.89
N MET A 98 -5.65 -2.17 1.99
CA MET A 98 -6.13 -1.90 0.62
C MET A 98 -7.57 -1.39 0.60
N VAL A 99 -8.43 -1.94 1.46
CA VAL A 99 -9.82 -1.48 1.62
C VAL A 99 -9.87 -0.06 2.17
N ALA A 100 -9.02 0.28 3.14
CA ALA A 100 -8.91 1.62 3.69
C ALA A 100 -8.16 2.61 2.78
N GLY A 101 -7.54 2.13 1.71
CA GLY A 101 -6.71 2.90 0.77
C GLY A 101 -7.33 4.21 0.27
N PRO A 102 -8.58 4.21 -0.26
CA PRO A 102 -9.23 5.43 -0.73
C PRO A 102 -9.40 6.49 0.37
N TRP A 103 -9.70 6.04 1.59
CA TRP A 103 -9.84 6.93 2.74
C TRP A 103 -8.49 7.50 3.17
N LEU A 104 -7.44 6.67 3.20
CA LEU A 104 -6.07 7.09 3.46
C LEU A 104 -5.58 8.11 2.43
N GLU A 105 -5.91 7.95 1.15
CA GLU A 105 -5.54 8.88 0.08
C GLU A 105 -6.15 10.27 0.29
N GLN A 106 -7.45 10.33 0.61
CA GLN A 106 -8.13 11.60 0.89
C GLN A 106 -7.51 12.34 2.08
N LYS A 107 -7.21 11.61 3.17
CA LYS A 107 -6.59 12.19 4.37
C LYS A 107 -5.15 12.63 4.11
N THR A 108 -4.36 11.81 3.43
CA THR A 108 -2.96 12.11 3.10
C THR A 108 -2.87 13.31 2.18
N TYR A 109 -3.75 13.42 1.18
CA TYR A 109 -3.82 14.59 0.30
C TYR A 109 -4.17 15.87 1.08
N THR A 110 -5.11 15.79 2.02
CA THR A 110 -5.51 16.93 2.87
C THR A 110 -4.33 17.39 3.73
N ILE A 111 -3.66 16.46 4.41
CA ILE A 111 -2.50 16.76 5.25
C ILE A 111 -1.36 17.34 4.41
N TRP A 112 -1.06 16.73 3.27
CA TRP A 112 0.01 17.19 2.40
C TRP A 112 -0.26 18.59 1.86
N ARG A 113 -1.52 18.88 1.48
CA ARG A 113 -1.93 20.21 1.01
C ARG A 113 -1.80 21.28 2.09
N LEU A 114 -2.04 20.93 3.36
CA LEU A 114 -1.82 21.82 4.50
C LEU A 114 -0.33 22.03 4.79
N LEU A 115 0.50 21.00 4.61
CA LEU A 115 1.93 21.05 4.94
C LEU A 115 2.77 21.74 3.86
N MET A 116 2.34 21.66 2.59
CA MET A 116 3.07 22.23 1.43
C MET A 116 2.19 23.23 0.67
N GLU A 117 1.99 24.42 1.25
CA GLU A 117 1.40 25.54 0.52
C GLU A 117 2.26 25.89 -0.72
N GLY A 118 1.66 25.88 -1.90
CA GLY A 118 2.26 26.42 -3.13
C GLY A 118 2.97 25.43 -4.08
N ARG A 119 3.08 24.13 -3.76
CA ARG A 119 3.67 23.14 -4.70
C ARG A 119 2.66 22.58 -5.70
N GLN A 120 3.18 22.21 -6.89
CA GLN A 120 2.36 21.62 -7.95
C GLN A 120 2.00 20.15 -7.64
N ILE A 121 0.86 19.70 -8.17
CA ILE A 121 0.34 18.32 -8.00
C ILE A 121 1.33 17.25 -8.49
N LYS A 122 2.24 17.58 -9.42
CA LYS A 122 3.25 16.64 -9.92
C LYS A 122 4.26 16.25 -8.84
N ASP A 123 4.61 17.18 -7.95
CA ASP A 123 5.56 16.93 -6.86
C ASP A 123 4.96 16.01 -5.79
N PHE A 124 3.63 16.06 -5.61
CA PHE A 124 2.91 15.18 -4.69
C PHE A 124 3.09 13.71 -5.07
N ARG A 125 2.86 13.34 -6.33
CA ARG A 125 2.96 11.94 -6.77
C ARG A 125 4.38 11.40 -6.59
N TYR A 126 5.40 12.20 -6.91
CA TYR A 126 6.79 11.79 -6.73
C TYR A 126 7.14 11.60 -5.24
N SER A 127 6.73 12.54 -4.38
CA SER A 127 6.91 12.42 -2.94
C SER A 127 6.17 11.22 -2.34
N GLN A 128 4.93 10.97 -2.79
CA GLN A 128 4.09 9.87 -2.32
C GLN A 128 4.71 8.52 -2.68
N VAL A 129 5.19 8.35 -3.93
CA VAL A 129 5.88 7.13 -4.36
C VAL A 129 7.12 6.88 -3.51
N ARG A 130 7.92 7.92 -3.23
CA ARG A 130 9.13 7.80 -2.41
C ARG A 130 8.79 7.37 -0.98
N ILE A 131 7.78 7.99 -0.36
CA ILE A 131 7.33 7.63 1.00
C ILE A 131 6.81 6.18 1.03
N CYS A 132 5.96 5.80 0.08
CA CYS A 132 5.44 4.43 0.00
C CYS A 132 6.56 3.40 -0.20
N ALA A 133 7.53 3.69 -1.06
CA ALA A 133 8.69 2.84 -1.26
C ALA A 133 9.49 2.67 0.04
N THR A 134 9.75 3.76 0.78
CA THR A 134 10.47 3.68 2.06
C THR A 134 9.72 2.86 3.11
N ILE A 135 8.38 3.00 3.17
CA ILE A 135 7.52 2.24 4.08
C ILE A 135 7.56 0.75 3.73
N LEU A 136 7.45 0.40 2.44
CA LEU A 136 7.55 -0.98 1.99
C LEU A 136 8.92 -1.57 2.31
N THR A 137 10.01 -0.84 2.07
CA THR A 137 11.35 -1.32 2.42
C THR A 137 11.53 -1.51 3.93
N LEU A 138 11.03 -0.57 4.74
CA LEU A 138 11.10 -0.67 6.20
C LEU A 138 10.28 -1.87 6.70
N SER A 139 9.09 -2.08 6.12
CA SER A 139 8.27 -3.25 6.44
C SER A 139 8.97 -4.55 6.10
N SER A 140 9.65 -4.63 4.95
CA SER A 140 10.41 -5.82 4.57
C SER A 140 11.59 -6.09 5.51
N VAL A 141 12.29 -5.05 5.97
CA VAL A 141 13.39 -5.19 6.94
C VAL A 141 12.87 -5.71 8.28
N VAL A 142 11.74 -5.20 8.76
CA VAL A 142 11.15 -5.70 10.00
C VAL A 142 10.61 -7.13 9.85
N ASN A 143 10.09 -7.50 8.68
CA ASN A 143 9.70 -8.89 8.41
C ASN A 143 10.89 -9.85 8.46
N LEU A 144 12.08 -9.43 8.02
CA LEU A 144 13.30 -10.23 8.19
C LEU A 144 13.61 -10.48 9.67
N LEU A 145 13.31 -9.53 10.55
CA LEU A 145 13.49 -9.67 12.00
C LEU A 145 12.69 -10.86 12.56
N PHE A 146 11.45 -11.04 12.09
CA PHE A 146 10.57 -12.14 12.49
C PHE A 146 10.96 -13.51 11.91
N LEU A 147 11.85 -13.54 10.90
CA LEU A 147 12.42 -14.80 10.38
C LEU A 147 13.59 -15.31 11.24
N LEU A 148 14.15 -14.49 12.13
CA LEU A 148 15.20 -14.95 13.03
C LEU A 148 14.64 -15.91 14.09
N TRP A 149 15.15 -17.14 14.08
CA TRP A 149 14.73 -18.20 14.98
C TRP A 149 14.78 -17.82 16.47
N TRP A 150 15.85 -17.14 16.90
CA TRP A 150 16.01 -16.72 18.30
C TRP A 150 14.93 -15.71 18.75
N PHE A 151 14.49 -14.84 17.84
CA PHE A 151 13.43 -13.88 18.13
C PHE A 151 12.09 -14.60 18.34
N ASN A 152 11.79 -15.61 17.53
CA ASN A 152 10.58 -16.42 17.70
C ASN A 152 10.58 -17.20 19.03
N GLN A 153 11.71 -17.76 19.44
CA GLN A 153 11.84 -18.41 20.76
C GLN A 153 11.60 -17.42 21.92
N PHE A 154 12.09 -16.19 21.79
CA PHE A 154 11.86 -15.15 22.78
C PHE A 154 10.37 -14.76 22.89
N VAL A 155 9.68 -14.64 21.75
CA VAL A 155 8.24 -14.37 21.69
C VAL A 155 7.41 -15.53 22.23
N GLU A 156 7.82 -16.77 22.01
CA GLU A 156 7.15 -17.97 22.57
C GLU A 156 7.15 -17.98 24.09
N THR A 157 8.23 -17.49 24.71
CA THR A 157 8.39 -17.49 26.17
C THR A 157 7.49 -16.46 26.86
N HIS A 158 7.09 -15.40 26.15
CA HIS A 158 6.38 -14.25 26.73
C HIS A 158 4.96 -14.10 26.14
N ALA A 159 3.95 -14.60 26.85
CA ALA A 159 2.56 -14.59 26.38
C ALA A 159 2.01 -13.19 26.03
N HIS A 160 2.35 -12.16 26.83
CA HIS A 160 1.97 -10.77 26.54
C HIS A 160 2.66 -10.21 25.30
N LEU A 161 3.94 -10.56 25.09
CA LEU A 161 4.69 -10.10 23.93
C LEU A 161 4.13 -10.72 22.64
N LYS A 162 3.64 -11.96 22.71
CA LYS A 162 3.01 -12.65 21.58
C LYS A 162 1.80 -11.89 21.03
N THR A 163 0.92 -11.38 21.89
CA THR A 163 -0.24 -10.59 21.44
C THR A 163 0.17 -9.27 20.81
N ASP A 164 1.16 -8.60 21.39
CA ASP A 164 1.68 -7.32 20.87
C ASP A 164 2.34 -7.51 19.50
N VAL A 165 3.10 -8.60 19.33
CA VAL A 165 3.70 -8.97 18.04
C VAL A 165 2.64 -9.28 17.00
N MET A 166 1.58 -10.03 17.34
CA MET A 166 0.49 -10.30 16.40
C MET A 166 -0.22 -9.02 15.96
N PHE A 167 -0.46 -8.08 16.88
CA PHE A 167 -1.03 -6.79 16.56
C PHE A 167 -0.08 -5.95 15.69
N LEU A 168 1.22 -5.97 15.99
CA LEU A 168 2.22 -5.27 15.22
C LEU A 168 2.29 -5.80 13.78
N VAL A 169 2.37 -7.12 13.58
CA VAL A 169 2.35 -7.75 12.25
C VAL A 169 1.07 -7.39 11.48
N TYR A 170 -0.08 -7.39 12.15
CA TYR A 170 -1.34 -6.96 11.53
C TYR A 170 -1.29 -5.49 11.08
N SER A 171 -0.79 -4.59 11.94
CA SER A 171 -0.66 -3.16 11.64
C SER A 171 0.33 -2.90 10.50
N MET A 172 1.41 -3.67 10.42
CA MET A 172 2.36 -3.62 9.31
C MET A 172 1.72 -4.08 8.01
N GLY A 173 0.94 -5.16 8.04
CA GLY A 173 0.15 -5.62 6.90
C GLY A 173 -0.76 -4.49 6.40
N PHE A 174 -1.49 -3.84 7.31
CA PHE A 174 -2.35 -2.69 6.99
C PHE A 174 -1.59 -1.56 6.29
N ILE A 175 -0.44 -1.15 6.83
CA ILE A 175 0.38 -0.09 6.25
C ILE A 175 0.89 -0.49 4.86
N THR A 176 1.40 -1.72 4.71
CA THR A 176 1.90 -2.26 3.43
C THR A 176 0.79 -2.34 2.38
N GLY A 177 -0.43 -2.74 2.77
CA GLY A 177 -1.60 -2.78 1.89
C GLY A 177 -2.02 -1.38 1.43
N GLY A 178 -2.00 -0.41 2.35
CA GLY A 178 -2.24 1.00 2.01
C GLY A 178 -1.19 1.56 1.06
N ALA A 179 0.09 1.22 1.27
CA ALA A 179 1.18 1.64 0.39
C ALA A 179 1.05 1.04 -1.02
N TRP A 180 0.69 -0.25 -1.14
CA TRP A 180 0.38 -0.88 -2.43
C TRP A 180 -0.81 -0.21 -3.12
N PHE A 181 -1.84 0.14 -2.36
CA PHE A 181 -2.98 0.87 -2.88
C PHE A 181 -2.55 2.20 -3.50
N MET A 182 -1.75 2.99 -2.78
CA MET A 182 -1.26 4.29 -3.25
C MET A 182 -0.34 4.19 -4.47
N LEU A 183 0.48 3.14 -4.57
CA LEU A 183 1.40 2.96 -5.70
C LEU A 183 0.67 2.50 -6.98
N LEU A 184 -0.23 1.52 -6.87
CA LEU A 184 -0.78 0.82 -8.02
C LEU A 184 -2.20 1.27 -8.40
N HIS A 185 -2.93 1.96 -7.51
CA HIS A 185 -4.30 2.48 -7.64
C HIS A 185 -5.33 1.52 -8.29
N ARG A 186 -5.29 1.31 -9.61
CA ARG A 186 -6.18 0.39 -10.35
C ARG A 186 -5.64 -1.05 -10.40
N GLN A 187 -4.34 -1.22 -10.23
CA GLN A 187 -3.62 -2.49 -10.35
C GLN A 187 -3.23 -3.08 -8.99
N THR A 188 -3.90 -2.67 -7.91
CA THR A 188 -3.55 -3.02 -6.51
C THR A 188 -3.61 -4.53 -6.25
N TRP A 189 -4.45 -5.25 -6.98
CA TRP A 189 -4.50 -6.71 -7.00
C TRP A 189 -3.16 -7.36 -7.36
N TRP A 190 -2.34 -6.74 -8.22
CA TRP A 190 -1.01 -7.25 -8.55
C TRP A 190 -0.06 -7.20 -7.36
N GLY A 191 -0.14 -6.17 -6.52
CA GLY A 191 0.63 -6.08 -5.28
C GLY A 191 0.28 -7.20 -4.30
N LEU A 192 -0.99 -7.58 -4.24
CA LEU A 192 -1.46 -8.70 -3.42
C LEU A 192 -0.94 -10.04 -3.95
N MET A 193 -1.06 -10.28 -5.25
CA MET A 193 -0.53 -11.49 -5.89
C MET A 193 0.99 -11.60 -5.73
N LEU A 194 1.72 -10.49 -5.90
CA LEU A 194 3.18 -10.44 -5.71
C LEU A 194 3.58 -10.76 -4.27
N SER A 195 2.90 -10.15 -3.28
CA SER A 195 3.20 -10.36 -1.86
C SER A 195 2.89 -11.81 -1.45
N SER A 196 1.79 -12.38 -1.96
CA SER A 196 1.44 -13.78 -1.75
C SER A 196 2.48 -14.71 -2.36
N ALA A 197 2.91 -14.46 -3.61
CA ALA A 197 3.93 -15.25 -4.28
C ALA A 197 5.27 -15.21 -3.52
N MET A 198 5.71 -14.04 -3.06
CA MET A 198 6.92 -13.91 -2.24
C MET A 198 6.79 -14.67 -0.91
N SER A 199 5.65 -14.58 -0.23
CA SER A 199 5.44 -15.32 1.01
C SER A 199 5.48 -16.84 0.81
N MET A 200 4.87 -17.35 -0.27
CA MET A 200 4.93 -18.75 -0.67
C MET A 200 6.37 -19.19 -0.97
N MET A 201 7.14 -18.34 -1.65
CA MET A 201 8.54 -18.61 -1.94
C MET A 201 9.37 -18.75 -0.66
N VAL A 202 9.21 -17.82 0.30
CA VAL A 202 9.91 -17.89 1.59
C VAL A 202 9.52 -19.13 2.37
N VAL A 203 8.22 -19.43 2.47
CA VAL A 203 7.73 -20.65 3.14
C VAL A 203 8.29 -21.90 2.48
N SER A 204 8.32 -21.94 1.15
CA SER A 204 8.89 -23.05 0.37
C SER A 204 10.40 -23.21 0.60
N SER A 205 11.16 -22.11 0.58
CA SER A 205 12.60 -22.15 0.85
C SER A 205 12.91 -22.67 2.25
N VAL A 206 12.15 -22.25 3.26
CA VAL A 206 12.32 -22.78 4.63
C VAL A 206 11.94 -24.27 4.70
N LEU A 207 10.86 -24.70 4.02
CA LEU A 207 10.48 -26.13 3.90
C LEU A 207 11.59 -26.98 3.28
N SER A 208 12.23 -26.50 2.20
CA SER A 208 13.32 -27.23 1.54
C SER A 208 14.60 -27.33 2.40
N GLY A 209 14.85 -26.37 3.29
CA GLY A 209 16.00 -26.41 4.19
C GLY A 209 15.91 -27.51 5.24
N HIS A 210 14.70 -27.75 5.77
CA HIS A 210 14.48 -28.77 6.80
C HIS A 210 14.26 -30.18 6.25
N SER A 211 13.84 -30.34 4.99
CA SER A 211 13.66 -31.69 4.39
C SER A 211 14.98 -32.46 4.26
N TRP A 212 16.12 -31.76 4.18
CA TRP A 212 17.43 -32.38 4.05
C TRP A 212 17.97 -32.94 5.37
N VAL A 213 17.57 -32.37 6.50
CA VAL A 213 18.04 -32.79 7.84
C VAL A 213 17.41 -34.11 8.28
N TYR A 214 16.19 -34.40 7.85
CA TYR A 214 15.47 -35.64 8.22
C TYR A 214 15.89 -36.89 7.43
N ILE A 215 16.72 -36.75 6.38
CA ILE A 215 17.18 -37.91 5.58
C ILE A 215 18.46 -38.53 6.16
N ASN A 216 19.16 -37.82 7.05
CA ASN A 216 20.45 -38.23 7.61
C ASN A 216 20.42 -38.57 9.11
N GLN A 217 19.24 -38.78 9.70
CA GLN A 217 19.06 -39.37 11.04
C GLN A 217 18.36 -40.72 10.91
#